data_AF-A0A2G9UBP8-F1
#
_entry.id   AF-A0A2G9UBP8-F1
#
_cell.length_a   1.000
_cell.length_b   1.000
_cell.length_c   1.000
_cell.angle_alpha   90.00
_cell.angle_beta   90.00
_cell.angle_gamma   90.00
#
_symmetry.space_group_name_H-M   'P 1'
#
loop_
_entity.id
_entity.type
_entity.pdbx_description
1 polymer ?
#
loop_
_entity_poly.entity_id
_entity_poly.type
_entity_poly.pdbx_seq_one_letter_code
_entity_poly.pdbx_strand_id
1 'polypeptide(L)'
;MKTALIVFVFAAVVASSTAWRHRRGHHHHHRPPPPPYLKNVSAEARREYRKIVRNDTLTVAEQKKEINEWAKKYNIAKQVKEFDEKMNAHMKEVKANVTKLIQYLPEALEKFSRIVEDENLTPKQIGERRHNLTATYPEAYHVLKFVFKQFMPRHGPHGPHGPHGGRHHGHHGGRRDDDDDTCCPMGSDDNNGKNTKDT
;
A
#
# COMPACT_ATOMS: atom_id res chain seq x y z
N MET A 1 -0.07 -14.14 -31.58
CA MET A 1 0.26 -13.51 -30.28
C MET A 1 -0.83 -13.88 -29.28
N LYS A 2 -0.52 -14.70 -28.26
CA LYS A 2 -1.49 -15.18 -27.27
C LYS A 2 -1.69 -14.09 -26.21
N THR A 3 -2.81 -13.38 -26.26
CA THR A 3 -3.20 -12.41 -25.24
C THR A 3 -3.54 -13.14 -23.94
N ALA A 4 -2.54 -13.27 -23.05
CA ALA A 4 -2.77 -13.74 -21.69
C ALA A 4 -3.57 -12.67 -20.93
N LEU A 5 -4.87 -12.92 -20.77
CA LEU A 5 -5.79 -12.08 -20.02
C LEU A 5 -5.60 -12.34 -18.52
N ILE A 6 -4.94 -11.41 -17.85
CA ILE A 6 -4.75 -11.42 -16.40
C ILE A 6 -6.08 -11.02 -15.74
N VAL A 7 -6.85 -12.00 -15.29
CA VAL A 7 -8.07 -11.75 -14.51
C VAL A 7 -7.90 -12.43 -13.13
N PHE A 8 -7.99 -11.59 -12.10
CA PHE A 8 -8.13 -11.90 -10.67
C PHE A 8 -7.02 -12.63 -9.90
N VAL A 9 -6.09 -13.35 -10.53
CA VAL A 9 -5.01 -14.02 -9.76
C VAL A 9 -3.96 -13.05 -9.24
N PHE A 10 -3.72 -11.91 -9.91
CA PHE A 10 -2.72 -10.93 -9.45
C PHE A 10 -3.11 -10.21 -8.15
N ALA A 11 -4.40 -9.99 -7.88
CA ALA A 11 -4.82 -9.40 -6.60
C ALA A 11 -4.61 -10.36 -5.42
N ALA A 12 -4.66 -11.67 -5.67
CA ALA A 12 -4.34 -12.67 -4.64
C ALA A 12 -2.82 -12.88 -4.50
N VAL A 13 -2.08 -13.01 -5.62
CA VAL A 13 -0.64 -13.32 -5.61
C VAL A 13 0.23 -12.16 -5.12
N VAL A 14 -0.15 -10.92 -5.39
CA VAL A 14 0.55 -9.74 -4.83
C VAL A 14 0.22 -9.55 -3.34
N ALA A 15 -0.92 -10.05 -2.86
CA ALA A 15 -1.29 -10.00 -1.45
C ALA A 15 -0.77 -11.19 -0.61
N SER A 16 -0.31 -12.27 -1.24
CA SER A 16 0.09 -13.51 -0.54
C SER A 16 1.60 -13.75 -0.43
N SER A 17 2.45 -12.88 -0.97
CA SER A 17 3.92 -13.00 -0.86
C SER A 17 4.55 -12.26 0.33
N THR A 18 3.76 -11.56 1.15
CA THR A 18 4.23 -11.01 2.45
C THR A 18 3.66 -11.79 3.63
N ALA A 19 3.88 -13.12 3.63
CA ALA A 19 3.71 -13.93 4.82
C ALA A 19 4.92 -13.73 5.77
N TRP A 20 4.98 -12.58 6.45
CA TRP A 20 5.83 -12.40 7.62
C TRP A 20 4.99 -12.59 8.89
N ARG A 21 5.23 -13.72 9.56
CA ARG A 21 4.78 -13.99 10.91
C ARG A 21 5.33 -12.90 11.84
N HIS A 22 4.46 -12.04 12.40
CA HIS A 22 4.40 -11.73 13.84
C HIS A 22 3.37 -10.64 14.19
N ARG A 23 2.64 -10.91 15.30
CA ARG A 23 1.90 -10.03 16.22
C ARG A 23 0.61 -9.33 15.76
N ARG A 24 -0.49 -9.86 16.30
CA ARG A 24 -1.76 -9.23 16.72
C ARG A 24 -1.89 -7.73 16.43
N GLY A 25 -2.41 -7.42 15.25
CA GLY A 25 -3.29 -6.29 15.02
C GLY A 25 -4.39 -6.80 14.09
N HIS A 26 -5.66 -6.63 14.47
CA HIS A 26 -6.80 -6.94 13.60
C HIS A 26 -6.81 -5.95 12.43
N HIS A 27 -5.91 -6.13 11.48
CA HIS A 27 -5.99 -5.51 10.18
C HIS A 27 -7.00 -6.35 9.42
N HIS A 28 -8.18 -5.79 9.18
CA HIS A 28 -9.13 -6.38 8.26
C HIS A 28 -8.39 -6.54 6.93
N HIS A 29 -8.00 -7.77 6.60
CA HIS A 29 -7.55 -8.08 5.26
C HIS A 29 -8.71 -7.71 4.34
N HIS A 30 -8.59 -6.57 3.66
CA HIS A 30 -9.54 -6.13 2.65
C HIS A 30 -9.41 -7.11 1.49
N ARG A 31 -10.09 -8.25 1.62
CA ARG A 31 -10.31 -9.15 0.51
C ARG A 31 -11.01 -8.33 -0.57
N PRO A 32 -10.54 -8.38 -1.83
CA PRO A 32 -11.21 -7.70 -2.91
C PRO A 32 -12.70 -8.04 -2.88
N PRO A 33 -13.58 -7.04 -3.04
CA PRO A 33 -15.02 -7.29 -2.99
C PRO A 33 -15.39 -8.32 -4.06
N PRO A 34 -16.37 -9.20 -3.77
CA PRO A 34 -16.81 -10.19 -4.74
C PRO A 34 -17.34 -9.51 -6.00
N PRO A 35 -17.21 -10.14 -7.19
CA PRO A 35 -17.78 -9.60 -8.42
C PRO A 35 -19.26 -9.25 -8.28
N PRO A 36 -19.72 -8.13 -8.85
CA PRO A 36 -21.07 -7.60 -8.63
C PRO A 36 -22.16 -8.55 -9.13
N TYR A 37 -21.91 -9.33 -10.18
CA TYR A 37 -22.85 -10.34 -10.70
C TYR A 37 -23.15 -11.45 -9.69
N LEU A 38 -22.34 -11.62 -8.64
CA LEU A 38 -22.61 -12.59 -7.57
C LEU A 38 -23.70 -12.13 -6.59
N LYS A 39 -24.10 -10.86 -6.61
CA LYS A 39 -25.15 -10.36 -5.69
C LYS A 39 -26.52 -10.95 -5.98
N ASN A 40 -26.81 -11.21 -7.26
CA ASN A 40 -28.14 -11.59 -7.74
C ASN A 40 -28.28 -13.09 -8.03
N VAL A 41 -27.29 -13.92 -7.67
CA VAL A 41 -27.34 -15.37 -7.87
C VAL A 41 -27.60 -16.11 -6.55
N SER A 42 -28.10 -17.35 -6.66
CA SER A 42 -28.40 -18.18 -5.50
C SER A 42 -27.18 -18.43 -4.61
N ALA A 43 -27.41 -18.77 -3.34
CA ALA A 43 -26.33 -19.13 -2.42
C ALA A 43 -25.49 -20.32 -2.92
N GLU A 44 -26.13 -21.27 -3.60
CA GLU A 44 -25.50 -22.41 -4.26
C GLU A 44 -24.58 -21.97 -5.40
N ALA A 45 -25.08 -21.12 -6.31
CA ALA A 45 -24.28 -20.58 -7.40
C ALA A 45 -23.02 -19.86 -6.88
N ARG A 46 -23.16 -19.07 -5.80
CA ARG A 46 -22.01 -18.44 -5.13
C ARG A 46 -21.04 -19.44 -4.52
N ARG A 47 -21.52 -20.58 -3.99
CA ARG A 47 -20.65 -21.64 -3.46
C ARG A 47 -19.87 -22.32 -4.57
N GLU A 48 -20.51 -22.67 -5.68
CA GLU A 48 -19.87 -23.28 -6.85
C GLU A 48 -18.79 -22.35 -7.43
N TYR A 49 -19.12 -21.08 -7.67
CA TYR A 49 -18.16 -20.08 -8.13
C TYR A 49 -16.92 -20.00 -7.23
N ARG A 50 -17.12 -19.96 -5.90
CA ARG A 50 -16.02 -19.91 -4.94
C ARG A 50 -15.15 -21.16 -4.95
N LYS A 51 -15.69 -22.34 -5.29
CA LYS A 51 -14.90 -23.56 -5.44
C LYS A 51 -13.98 -23.45 -6.65
N ILE A 52 -14.50 -22.97 -7.78
CA ILE A 52 -13.74 -22.78 -9.03
C ILE A 52 -12.58 -21.80 -8.80
N VAL A 53 -12.85 -20.61 -8.25
CA VAL A 53 -11.83 -19.55 -8.08
C VAL A 53 -10.78 -19.91 -7.02
N ARG A 54 -11.10 -20.80 -6.07
CA ARG A 54 -10.15 -21.25 -5.05
C ARG A 54 -9.39 -22.51 -5.46
N ASN A 55 -9.71 -23.10 -6.61
CA ASN A 55 -9.02 -24.29 -7.07
C ASN A 55 -7.61 -23.92 -7.54
N ASP A 56 -6.62 -24.27 -6.73
CA ASP A 56 -5.21 -23.99 -6.96
C ASP A 56 -4.53 -24.99 -7.90
N THR A 57 -5.24 -26.05 -8.31
CA THR A 57 -4.73 -27.03 -9.27
C THR A 57 -5.03 -26.65 -10.72
N LEU A 58 -6.01 -25.77 -10.96
CA LEU A 58 -6.40 -25.34 -12.30
C LEU A 58 -5.56 -24.18 -12.79
N THR A 59 -5.22 -24.19 -14.07
CA THR A 59 -4.68 -23.01 -14.74
C THR A 59 -5.74 -21.90 -14.81
N VAL A 60 -5.30 -20.65 -14.94
CA VAL A 60 -6.20 -19.50 -15.11
C VAL A 60 -7.13 -19.67 -16.32
N ALA A 61 -6.63 -20.28 -17.39
CA ALA A 61 -7.43 -20.56 -18.59
C ALA A 61 -8.52 -21.61 -18.33
N GLU A 62 -8.22 -22.64 -17.54
CA GLU A 62 -9.19 -23.66 -17.14
C GLU A 62 -10.22 -23.10 -16.16
N GLN A 63 -9.80 -22.36 -15.13
CA GLN A 63 -10.72 -21.65 -14.24
C GLN A 63 -11.68 -20.75 -15.03
N LYS A 64 -11.19 -20.04 -16.06
CA LYS A 64 -12.04 -19.22 -16.93
C LYS A 64 -13.05 -20.05 -17.72
N LYS A 65 -12.66 -21.22 -18.23
CA LYS A 65 -13.60 -22.14 -18.90
C LYS A 65 -14.69 -22.60 -17.93
N GLU A 66 -14.32 -23.04 -16.74
CA GLU A 66 -15.27 -23.48 -15.70
C GLU A 66 -16.21 -22.34 -15.26
N ILE A 67 -15.70 -21.11 -15.08
CA ILE A 67 -16.54 -19.94 -14.77
C ILE A 67 -17.52 -19.65 -15.91
N ASN A 68 -17.12 -19.79 -17.17
CA ASN A 68 -18.03 -19.58 -18.30
C ASN A 68 -19.13 -20.66 -18.36
N GLU A 69 -18.79 -21.91 -18.08
CA GLU A 69 -19.77 -23.01 -18.00
C GLU A 69 -20.73 -22.81 -16.82
N TRP A 70 -20.21 -22.46 -15.65
CA TRP A 70 -21.00 -22.04 -14.49
C TRP A 70 -21.92 -20.87 -14.82
N ALA A 71 -21.42 -19.86 -15.55
CA ALA A 71 -22.20 -18.70 -15.92
C ALA A 71 -23.35 -19.04 -16.89
N LYS A 72 -23.14 -20.00 -17.80
CA LYS A 72 -24.19 -20.55 -18.67
C LYS A 72 -25.23 -21.31 -17.84
N LYS A 73 -24.82 -22.16 -16.91
CA LYS A 73 -25.70 -22.93 -16.01
C LYS A 73 -26.67 -22.03 -15.24
N TYR A 74 -26.22 -20.86 -14.82
CA TYR A 74 -27.03 -19.89 -14.05
C TYR A 74 -27.57 -18.72 -14.90
N ASN A 75 -27.49 -18.79 -16.22
CA ASN A 75 -27.99 -17.76 -17.15
C ASN A 75 -27.43 -16.34 -16.91
N ILE A 76 -26.20 -16.23 -16.41
CA ILE A 76 -25.49 -14.96 -16.16
C ILE A 76 -24.26 -14.77 -17.07
N ALA A 77 -24.12 -15.58 -18.12
CA ALA A 77 -23.00 -15.51 -19.06
C ALA A 77 -22.73 -14.10 -19.61
N LYS A 78 -23.79 -13.32 -19.90
CA LYS A 78 -23.66 -11.93 -20.35
C LYS A 78 -23.00 -11.04 -19.28
N GLN A 79 -23.46 -11.12 -18.04
CA GLN A 79 -22.93 -10.30 -16.93
C GLN A 79 -21.47 -10.65 -16.61
N VAL A 80 -21.11 -11.93 -16.70
CA VAL A 80 -19.73 -12.39 -16.51
C VAL A 80 -18.83 -11.86 -17.63
N LYS A 81 -19.27 -11.94 -18.89
CA LYS A 81 -18.51 -11.45 -20.04
C LYS A 81 -18.28 -9.93 -19.97
N GLU A 82 -19.33 -9.16 -19.67
CA GLU A 82 -19.23 -7.69 -19.52
C GLU A 82 -18.25 -7.31 -18.39
N PHE A 83 -18.30 -8.04 -17.27
CA PHE A 83 -17.37 -7.83 -16.16
C PHE A 83 -15.92 -8.13 -16.56
N ASP A 84 -15.68 -9.26 -17.24
CA ASP A 84 -14.34 -9.62 -17.73
C ASP A 84 -13.78 -8.56 -18.67
N GLU A 85 -14.58 -8.05 -19.61
CA GLU A 85 -14.17 -6.99 -20.53
C GLU A 85 -13.83 -5.70 -19.78
N LYS A 86 -14.67 -5.29 -18.82
CA LYS A 86 -14.42 -4.11 -17.98
C LYS A 86 -13.13 -4.26 -17.16
N MET A 87 -12.91 -5.42 -16.54
CA MET A 87 -11.70 -5.68 -15.75
C MET A 87 -10.45 -5.71 -16.63
N ASN A 88 -10.53 -6.27 -17.84
CA ASN A 88 -9.41 -6.26 -18.78
C ASN A 88 -9.04 -4.84 -19.22
N ALA A 89 -10.03 -3.99 -19.50
CA ALA A 89 -9.78 -2.59 -19.83
C ALA A 89 -9.13 -1.84 -18.66
N HIS A 90 -9.68 -2.01 -17.45
CA HIS A 90 -9.15 -1.38 -16.24
C HIS A 90 -7.72 -1.84 -15.91
N MET A 91 -7.42 -3.15 -16.05
CA MET A 91 -6.05 -3.65 -15.82
C MET A 91 -5.04 -3.14 -16.85
N LYS A 92 -5.46 -2.88 -18.09
CA LYS A 92 -4.58 -2.23 -19.09
C LYS A 92 -4.24 -0.80 -18.68
N GLU A 93 -5.23 -0.05 -18.22
CA GLU A 93 -5.04 1.32 -17.71
C GLU A 93 -4.12 1.34 -16.49
N VAL A 94 -4.38 0.48 -15.50
CA VAL A 94 -3.53 0.33 -14.30
C VAL A 94 -2.10 -0.02 -14.70
N LYS A 95 -1.90 -0.99 -15.60
CA LYS A 95 -0.57 -1.35 -16.08
C LYS A 95 0.13 -0.17 -16.76
N ALA A 96 -0.58 0.62 -17.55
CA ALA A 96 -0.01 1.81 -18.19
C ALA A 96 0.39 2.86 -17.14
N ASN A 97 -0.45 3.13 -16.14
CA ASN A 97 -0.16 4.08 -15.08
C ASN A 97 1.03 3.64 -14.21
N VAL A 98 1.11 2.35 -13.85
CA VAL A 98 2.27 1.78 -13.14
C VAL A 98 3.54 1.88 -13.98
N THR A 99 3.45 1.63 -15.30
CA THR A 99 4.61 1.77 -16.20
C THR A 99 5.12 3.21 -16.23
N LYS A 100 4.21 4.20 -16.33
CA LYS A 100 4.56 5.62 -16.25
C LYS A 100 5.19 5.99 -14.90
N LEU A 101 4.64 5.48 -13.81
CA LEU A 101 5.19 5.68 -12.46
C LEU A 101 6.64 5.19 -12.38
N ILE A 102 6.91 3.97 -12.84
CA ILE A 102 8.25 3.38 -12.86
C ILE A 102 9.22 4.23 -13.69
N GLN A 103 8.78 4.79 -14.82
CA GLN A 103 9.62 5.63 -15.67
C GLN A 103 10.06 6.93 -14.99
N TYR A 104 9.21 7.57 -14.19
CA TYR A 104 9.55 8.82 -13.51
C TYR A 104 10.15 8.62 -12.11
N LEU A 105 10.02 7.42 -11.53
CA LEU A 105 10.51 7.12 -10.19
C LEU A 105 12.00 7.47 -9.96
N PRO A 106 12.93 7.24 -10.91
CA PRO A 106 14.32 7.67 -10.76
C PRO A 106 14.48 9.18 -10.62
N GLU A 107 13.74 9.96 -11.42
CA GLU A 107 13.77 11.44 -11.35
C GLU A 107 13.18 11.93 -10.02
N ALA A 108 12.10 11.29 -9.55
CA ALA A 108 11.50 11.58 -8.25
C ALA A 108 12.47 11.33 -7.10
N LEU A 109 13.20 10.20 -7.15
CA LEU A 109 14.24 9.86 -6.18
C LEU A 109 15.36 10.90 -6.20
N GLU A 110 15.83 11.29 -7.38
CA GLU A 110 16.89 12.30 -7.52
C GLU A 110 16.47 13.65 -6.92
N LYS A 111 15.27 14.13 -7.25
CA LYS A 111 14.71 15.38 -6.67
C LYS A 111 14.56 15.29 -5.16
N PHE A 112 14.11 14.14 -4.66
CA PHE A 112 13.97 13.89 -3.23
C PHE A 112 15.34 13.93 -2.52
N SER A 113 16.33 13.17 -3.03
CA SER A 113 17.70 13.15 -2.51
C SER A 113 18.31 14.54 -2.46
N ARG A 114 18.22 15.33 -3.54
CA ARG A 114 18.71 16.71 -3.58
C ARG A 114 18.13 17.61 -2.49
N ILE A 115 16.89 17.38 -2.05
CA ILE A 115 16.29 18.17 -0.97
C ILE A 115 16.82 17.73 0.40
N VAL A 116 16.94 16.43 0.64
CA VAL A 116 17.35 15.91 1.95
C VAL A 116 18.86 15.95 2.19
N GLU A 117 19.65 16.00 1.12
CA GLU A 117 21.12 16.09 1.14
C GLU A 117 21.62 17.56 1.06
N ASP A 118 20.75 18.55 0.90
CA ASP A 118 21.14 19.97 0.87
C ASP A 118 21.42 20.50 2.28
N GLU A 119 22.70 20.50 2.65
CA GLU A 119 23.21 20.96 3.94
C GLU A 119 22.95 22.45 4.22
N ASN A 120 22.57 23.24 3.21
CA ASN A 120 22.24 24.66 3.38
C ASN A 120 20.79 24.87 3.84
N LEU A 121 19.97 23.83 3.88
CA LEU A 121 18.58 23.92 4.29
C LEU A 121 18.41 23.58 5.76
N THR A 122 17.59 24.39 6.43
CA THR A 122 17.09 24.04 7.75
C THR A 122 16.12 22.85 7.65
N PRO A 123 15.98 22.03 8.71
CA PRO A 123 15.02 20.92 8.73
C PRO A 123 13.58 21.35 8.41
N LYS A 124 13.17 22.55 8.82
CA LYS A 124 11.86 23.12 8.48
C LYS A 124 11.71 23.31 6.96
N GLN A 125 12.72 23.87 6.30
CA GLN A 125 12.73 24.08 4.85
C GLN A 125 12.77 22.74 4.09
N ILE A 126 13.48 21.74 4.60
CA ILE A 126 13.47 20.38 4.04
C ILE A 126 12.05 19.79 4.09
N GLY A 127 11.37 19.92 5.24
CA GLY A 127 9.98 19.48 5.41
C GLY A 127 9.02 20.15 4.41
N GLU A 128 9.09 21.49 4.30
CA GLU A 128 8.26 22.26 3.37
C GLU A 128 8.53 21.88 1.90
N ARG A 129 9.79 21.74 1.50
CA ARG A 129 10.17 21.34 0.13
C ARG A 129 9.75 19.91 -0.18
N ARG A 130 9.88 18.98 0.77
CA ARG A 130 9.38 17.60 0.64
C ARG A 130 7.87 17.57 0.47
N HIS A 131 7.13 18.37 1.24
CA HIS A 131 5.68 18.45 1.14
C HIS A 131 5.24 18.95 -0.26
N ASN A 132 5.87 20.01 -0.78
CA ASN A 132 5.62 20.50 -2.13
C ASN A 132 5.93 19.46 -3.22
N LEU A 133 7.06 18.74 -3.07
CA LEU A 133 7.40 17.66 -4.01
C LEU A 133 6.35 16.55 -3.97
N THR A 134 5.88 16.18 -2.76
CA THR A 134 4.84 15.15 -2.56
C THR A 134 3.51 15.57 -3.18
N ALA A 135 3.13 16.85 -3.06
CA ALA A 135 1.93 17.38 -3.70
C ALA A 135 1.99 17.32 -5.24
N THR A 136 3.19 17.44 -5.81
CA THR A 136 3.40 17.34 -7.28
C THR A 136 3.43 15.89 -7.76
N TYR A 137 3.83 14.96 -6.89
CA TYR A 137 4.23 13.59 -7.21
C TYR A 137 3.75 12.57 -6.17
N PRO A 138 2.43 12.49 -5.87
CA PRO A 138 1.95 11.73 -4.73
C PRO A 138 2.23 10.22 -4.86
N GLU A 139 2.06 9.62 -6.03
CA GLU A 139 2.27 8.18 -6.22
C GLU A 139 3.73 7.75 -6.07
N ALA A 140 4.70 8.49 -6.64
CA ALA A 140 6.11 8.11 -6.42
C ALA A 140 6.53 8.37 -4.99
N TYR A 141 6.03 9.41 -4.33
CA TYR A 141 6.36 9.61 -2.94
C TYR A 141 5.93 8.43 -2.07
N HIS A 142 4.72 7.89 -2.27
CA HIS A 142 4.27 6.70 -1.56
C HIS A 142 5.17 5.48 -1.83
N VAL A 143 5.59 5.28 -3.08
CA VAL A 143 6.52 4.20 -3.44
C VAL A 143 7.90 4.43 -2.81
N LEU A 144 8.45 5.63 -2.89
CA LEU A 144 9.74 5.98 -2.29
C LEU A 144 9.70 5.80 -0.78
N LYS A 145 8.67 6.31 -0.09
CA LYS A 145 8.44 6.09 1.35
C LYS A 145 8.41 4.59 1.68
N PHE A 146 7.72 3.79 0.87
CA PHE A 146 7.68 2.33 1.05
C PHE A 146 9.06 1.68 0.86
N VAL A 147 9.82 2.07 -0.16
CA VAL A 147 11.16 1.56 -0.48
C VAL A 147 12.16 1.95 0.61
N PHE A 148 12.23 3.22 1.00
CA PHE A 148 13.11 3.67 2.08
C PHE A 148 12.82 2.92 3.38
N LYS A 149 11.54 2.71 3.73
CA LYS A 149 11.16 1.92 4.93
C LYS A 149 11.66 0.47 4.91
N GLN A 150 12.02 -0.09 3.76
CA GLN A 150 12.63 -1.43 3.69
C GLN A 150 14.10 -1.42 4.14
N PHE A 151 14.80 -0.31 3.93
CA PHE A 151 16.23 -0.18 4.21
C PHE A 151 16.51 0.61 5.49
N MET A 152 15.55 1.39 5.97
CA MET A 152 15.66 2.12 7.23
C MET A 152 15.45 1.19 8.44
N PRO A 153 16.23 1.38 9.52
CA PRO A 153 15.96 0.71 10.79
C PRO A 153 14.53 0.96 11.24
N ARG A 154 13.80 -0.09 11.64
CA ARG A 154 12.42 0.01 12.15
C ARG A 154 12.29 0.82 13.45
N HIS A 155 13.42 1.09 14.11
CA HIS A 155 13.51 1.80 15.38
C HIS A 155 14.66 2.80 15.23
N GLY A 156 14.41 4.06 15.57
CA GLY A 156 15.49 5.03 15.75
C GLY A 156 16.41 4.61 16.91
N PRO A 157 17.46 5.40 17.20
CA PRO A 157 18.39 5.14 18.31
C PRO A 157 17.75 5.01 19.70
N HIS A 158 16.46 5.32 19.85
CA HIS A 158 15.71 5.03 21.06
C HIS A 158 15.36 3.55 21.10
N GLY A 159 16.18 2.81 21.86
CA GLY A 159 15.98 1.39 22.16
C GLY A 159 14.63 1.08 22.81
N PRO A 160 14.37 -0.19 23.15
CA PRO A 160 13.10 -0.61 23.72
C PRO A 160 12.82 0.20 24.98
N HIS A 161 11.75 1.01 24.97
CA HIS A 161 11.25 1.63 26.19
C HIS A 161 11.07 0.51 27.22
N GLY A 162 11.88 0.59 28.28
CA GLY A 162 11.72 -0.25 29.46
C GLY A 162 10.31 -0.10 30.04
N PRO A 163 9.90 -0.98 30.95
CA PRO A 163 8.53 -1.02 31.46
C PRO A 163 8.27 0.21 32.32
N HIS A 164 7.82 1.30 31.70
CA HIS A 164 7.35 2.46 32.43
C HIS A 164 6.01 2.10 33.07
N GLY A 165 6.07 2.02 34.41
CA GLY A 165 4.97 1.79 35.29
C GLY A 165 3.81 2.73 35.01
N GLY A 166 2.61 2.20 35.24
CA GLY A 166 1.37 2.89 34.98
C GLY A 166 1.26 4.25 35.67
N ARG A 167 0.56 5.15 35.00
CA ARG A 167 -0.38 6.10 35.59
C ARG A 167 -1.25 6.63 34.46
N HIS A 168 -2.52 6.27 34.52
CA HIS A 168 -3.59 6.93 33.79
C HIS A 168 -3.58 8.43 34.13
N HIS A 169 -3.55 9.30 33.12
CA HIS A 169 -4.24 10.59 33.12
C HIS A 169 -4.23 11.20 31.71
N GLY A 170 -5.33 11.87 31.35
CA GLY A 170 -5.35 12.89 30.31
C GLY A 170 -6.05 12.53 29.01
N HIS A 171 -7.38 12.54 29.03
CA HIS A 171 -8.19 12.70 27.82
C HIS A 171 -8.01 14.14 27.32
N HIS A 172 -7.07 14.36 26.40
CA HIS A 172 -7.03 15.60 25.61
C HIS A 172 -7.13 15.23 24.13
N GLY A 173 -8.32 15.48 23.57
CA GLY A 173 -8.53 15.53 22.14
C GLY A 173 -7.68 16.65 21.55
N GLY A 174 -6.65 16.25 20.81
CA GLY A 174 -5.86 17.09 19.92
C GLY A 174 -5.81 16.42 18.55
N ARG A 175 -5.88 17.24 17.51
CA ARG A 175 -5.92 16.87 16.09
C ARG A 175 -5.00 15.69 15.76
N ARG A 176 -5.54 14.69 15.06
CA ARG A 176 -4.76 13.72 14.29
C ARG A 176 -4.19 14.46 13.09
N ASP A 177 -3.10 15.17 13.30
CA ASP A 177 -2.18 15.48 12.22
C ASP A 177 -1.43 14.18 11.95
N ASP A 178 -1.94 13.38 11.02
CA ASP A 178 -1.35 12.14 10.50
C ASP A 178 -0.08 12.44 9.66
N ASP A 179 0.72 13.41 10.09
CA ASP A 179 2.03 13.75 9.54
C ASP A 179 3.10 12.99 10.34
N ASP A 180 3.07 11.65 10.22
CA ASP A 180 4.21 10.81 10.57
C ASP A 180 5.30 10.99 9.49
N ASP A 181 5.93 12.16 9.60
CA ASP A 181 7.10 12.67 8.89
C ASP A 181 8.40 12.29 9.63
N THR A 182 8.33 11.33 10.57
CA THR A 182 9.45 10.85 11.40
C THR A 182 10.47 9.98 10.64
N CYS A 183 10.69 10.22 9.35
CA CYS A 183 11.73 9.50 8.59
C CYS A 183 13.17 9.97 8.89
N CYS A 184 13.37 10.97 9.76
CA CYS A 184 14.70 11.33 10.24
C CYS A 184 14.64 11.61 11.76
N PRO A 185 15.36 10.85 12.61
CA PRO A 185 15.54 11.25 13.99
C PRO A 185 16.39 12.52 14.00
N MET A 186 15.78 13.64 14.35
CA MET A 186 16.49 14.87 14.68
C MET A 186 17.30 14.59 15.94
N GLY A 187 18.62 14.46 15.79
CA GLY A 187 19.54 14.57 16.92
C GLY A 187 19.44 15.98 17.47
N SER A 188 18.67 16.15 18.53
CA SER A 188 18.86 17.29 19.43
C SER A 188 20.13 17.00 20.23
N ASP A 189 21.27 17.39 19.68
CA ASP A 189 22.49 17.47 20.46
C ASP A 189 22.38 18.67 21.41
N ASP A 190 22.10 18.35 22.67
CA ASP A 190 22.35 19.23 23.79
C ASP A 190 23.84 19.58 23.82
N ASN A 191 24.18 20.86 23.66
CA ASN A 191 25.49 21.36 24.09
C ASN A 191 25.37 22.72 24.81
N ASN A 192 25.18 22.59 26.12
CA ASN A 192 25.80 23.34 27.22
C ASN A 192 26.59 24.62 26.84
N GLY A 193 26.02 25.78 27.16
CA GLY A 193 26.74 27.03 27.33
C GLY A 193 26.47 27.60 28.73
N LYS A 194 27.20 27.12 29.74
CA LYS A 194 27.39 27.85 31.00
C LYS A 194 27.83 29.27 30.68
N ASN A 195 27.02 30.27 31.05
CA ASN A 195 27.54 31.57 31.41
C ASN A 195 26.81 32.04 32.68
N THR A 196 27.43 31.70 33.81
CA THR A 196 27.31 32.46 35.04
C THR A 196 27.94 33.83 34.82
N LYS A 197 27.20 34.91 35.08
CA LYS A 197 27.71 36.08 35.80
C LYS A 197 26.54 36.90 36.31
N ASP A 198 26.32 36.76 37.61
CA ASP A 198 25.64 37.75 38.45
C ASP A 198 26.47 39.04 38.52
N THR A 199 25.75 40.15 38.63
CA THR A 199 26.16 41.50 39.11
C THR A 199 27.13 42.34 38.29
#